data_AF-A0A8S2G9R6-F1
#
_entry.id   AF-A0A8S2G9R6-F1
#
_cell.length_a   1.000
_cell.length_b   1.000
_cell.length_c   1.000
_cell.angle_alpha   90.00
_cell.angle_beta   90.00
_cell.angle_gamma   90.00
#
_symmetry.space_group_name_H-M   'P 1'
#
loop_
_entity.id
_entity.type
_entity.pdbx_description
1 polymer ?
#
loop_
_entity_poly.entity_id
_entity_poly.type
_entity_poly.pdbx_seq_one_letter_code
_entity_poly.pdbx_strand_id
1 'polypeptide(L)'
;CLLNKTHSLTVNNTSRCRQNLNDCPWFHYHLSRRDAARLVVQTYPSDGNYLIRQSETRPGEYVLTFNHSGKAKHLRMFIDSDGFC
;
A
#
# COMPACT_ATOMS: atom_id res chain seq x y z
N CYS A 1 -1.21 -4.85 5.17
CA CYS A 1 0.06 -5.56 4.90
C CYS A 1 -0.25 -6.92 4.34
N LEU A 2 0.64 -7.51 3.54
CA LEU A 2 0.69 -8.95 3.32
C LEU A 2 0.88 -9.65 4.68
N LEU A 3 -0.15 -9.67 5.52
CA LEU A 3 -0.17 -10.26 6.85
C LEU A 3 -0.38 -11.75 6.66
N ASN A 4 0.68 -12.39 6.17
CA ASN A 4 1.15 -13.71 6.55
C ASN A 4 2.07 -14.27 5.47
N LYS A 5 3.28 -13.70 5.34
CA LYS A 5 4.41 -14.60 5.16
C LYS A 5 5.50 -14.25 6.16
N THR A 6 5.80 -15.28 6.95
CA THR A 6 6.88 -15.45 7.92
C THR A 6 6.84 -14.56 9.17
N HIS A 7 6.28 -15.16 10.21
CA HIS A 7 6.30 -14.83 11.64
C HIS A 7 7.73 -14.74 12.24
N SER A 8 8.72 -14.21 11.52
CA SER A 8 10.12 -14.16 12.00
C SER A 8 10.98 -12.99 11.50
N LEU A 9 10.50 -12.06 10.66
CA LEU A 9 11.37 -10.99 10.10
C LEU A 9 10.89 -9.54 10.31
N THR A 10 9.78 -9.30 11.02
CA THR A 10 9.04 -8.02 10.96
C THR A 10 9.26 -7.03 12.11
N VAL A 11 10.03 -7.34 13.14
CA VAL A 11 10.19 -6.43 14.29
C VAL A 11 11.13 -5.24 13.98
N ASN A 12 12.03 -5.36 13.01
CA ASN A 12 13.05 -4.33 12.75
C ASN A 12 12.67 -3.33 11.62
N ASN A 13 11.74 -3.69 10.73
CA ASN A 13 11.38 -2.88 9.56
C ASN A 13 10.27 -1.85 9.82
N THR A 14 9.45 -2.05 10.85
CA THR A 14 8.40 -1.08 11.25
C THR A 14 8.96 0.26 11.70
N SER A 15 10.16 0.27 12.29
CA SER A 15 10.87 1.48 12.72
C SER A 15 11.39 2.30 11.54
N ARG A 16 11.91 1.64 10.49
CA ARG A 16 12.41 2.29 9.27
C ARG A 16 11.28 2.85 8.40
N CYS A 17 10.14 2.20 8.40
CA CYS A 17 8.90 2.70 7.80
C CYS A 17 8.55 4.14 8.20
N ARG A 18 8.81 4.53 9.45
CA ARG A 18 8.55 5.89 9.95
C ARG A 18 9.47 6.95 9.33
N GLN A 19 10.61 6.55 8.77
CA GLN A 19 11.60 7.46 8.20
C GLN A 19 11.60 7.44 6.67
N ASN A 20 11.25 6.31 6.04
CA ASN A 20 11.17 6.19 4.59
C ASN A 20 10.01 5.27 4.16
N LEU A 21 9.07 5.83 3.40
CA LEU A 21 7.95 5.08 2.83
C LEU A 21 8.41 3.91 1.95
N ASN A 22 9.57 4.01 1.28
CA ASN A 22 10.10 2.93 0.44
C ASN A 22 10.53 1.69 1.25
N ASP A 23 10.79 1.84 2.54
CA ASP A 23 11.10 0.72 3.42
C ASP A 23 9.82 0.00 3.90
N CYS A 24 8.64 0.52 3.57
CA CYS A 24 7.40 -0.08 3.99
C CYS A 24 6.94 -1.21 3.09
N PRO A 25 6.64 -2.40 3.66
CA PRO A 25 6.23 -3.58 2.89
C PRO A 25 4.83 -3.43 2.27
N TRP A 26 4.08 -2.40 2.65
CA TRP A 26 2.76 -2.05 2.10
C TRP A 26 2.84 -0.88 1.10
N PHE A 27 4.02 -0.29 0.89
CA PHE A 27 4.22 0.82 -0.03
C PHE A 27 4.88 0.34 -1.31
N HIS A 28 4.37 0.79 -2.46
CA HIS A 28 4.91 0.44 -3.76
C HIS A 28 5.03 1.67 -4.66
N TYR A 29 6.25 2.13 -4.91
CA TYR A 29 6.51 3.35 -5.68
C TYR A 29 6.05 3.25 -7.15
N HIS A 30 6.36 2.14 -7.84
CA HIS A 30 6.07 1.95 -9.27
C HIS A 30 4.92 0.96 -9.57
N LEU A 31 3.94 0.83 -8.68
CA LEU A 31 2.85 -0.14 -8.90
C LEU A 31 1.69 0.48 -9.69
N SER A 32 1.35 -0.16 -10.82
CA SER A 32 0.24 0.30 -11.67
C SER A 32 -1.11 0.11 -10.97
N ARG A 33 -2.12 0.91 -11.35
CA ARG A 33 -3.49 0.71 -10.87
C ARG A 33 -3.99 -0.72 -11.10
N ARG A 34 -3.68 -1.28 -12.27
CA ARG A 34 -4.11 -2.61 -12.69
C ARG A 34 -3.46 -3.71 -11.84
N ASP A 35 -2.15 -3.62 -11.62
CA ASP A 35 -1.43 -4.61 -10.82
C ASP A 35 -1.81 -4.52 -9.34
N ALA A 36 -2.02 -3.30 -8.82
CA ALA A 36 -2.51 -3.09 -7.47
C ALA A 36 -3.89 -3.72 -7.25
N ALA A 37 -4.83 -3.50 -8.17
CA ALA A 37 -6.16 -4.11 -8.11
C ALA A 37 -6.07 -5.64 -8.15
N ARG A 38 -5.20 -6.19 -9.00
CA ARG A 38 -4.95 -7.64 -9.07
C ARG A 38 -4.42 -8.18 -7.75
N LEU A 39 -3.43 -7.51 -7.14
CA LEU A 39 -2.80 -7.96 -5.89
C LEU A 39 -3.78 -7.99 -4.72
N VAL A 40 -4.58 -6.94 -4.53
CA VAL A 40 -5.51 -6.86 -3.38
C VAL A 40 -6.70 -7.80 -3.52
N VAL A 41 -7.11 -8.17 -4.74
CA VAL A 41 -8.25 -9.07 -4.98
C VAL A 41 -7.82 -10.53 -5.12
N GLN A 42 -6.76 -10.82 -5.89
CA GLN A 42 -6.40 -12.19 -6.28
C GLN A 42 -5.43 -12.85 -5.32
N THR A 43 -4.41 -12.12 -4.87
CA THR A 43 -3.36 -12.71 -4.02
C THR A 43 -3.85 -12.87 -2.58
N TYR A 44 -4.74 -11.98 -2.13
CA TYR A 44 -5.32 -12.03 -0.80
C TYR A 44 -6.81 -11.63 -0.85
N PRO A 45 -7.71 -12.56 -1.19
CA PRO A 45 -9.13 -12.27 -1.41
C PRO A 45 -9.92 -11.87 -0.15
N SER A 46 -9.27 -11.65 0.98
CA SER A 46 -9.92 -11.11 2.17
C SER A 46 -10.25 -9.64 2.00
N ASP A 47 -11.43 -9.26 2.49
CA ASP A 47 -11.78 -7.85 2.71
C ASP A 47 -10.80 -7.22 3.69
N GLY A 48 -10.50 -5.93 3.47
CA GLY A 48 -9.58 -5.16 4.29
C GLY A 48 -8.10 -5.27 3.90
N ASN A 49 -7.75 -6.08 2.90
CA ASN A 49 -6.40 -6.06 2.33
C ASN A 49 -6.12 -4.75 1.60
N TYR A 50 -4.96 -4.16 1.84
CA TYR A 50 -4.59 -2.87 1.28
C TYR A 50 -3.09 -2.74 0.99
N LEU A 51 -2.79 -1.80 0.10
CA LEU A 51 -1.45 -1.30 -0.19
C LEU A 51 -1.54 0.18 -0.56
N ILE A 52 -0.44 0.91 -0.40
CA ILE A 52 -0.30 2.30 -0.85
C ILE A 52 0.67 2.31 -2.03
N ARG A 53 0.37 3.11 -3.05
CA ARG A 53 1.24 3.30 -4.22
C ARG A 53 1.31 4.77 -4.61
N GLN A 54 2.34 5.15 -5.35
CA GLN A 54 2.40 6.49 -5.94
C GLN A 54 1.40 6.61 -7.10
N SER A 55 0.85 7.80 -7.30
CA SER A 55 0.00 8.11 -8.44
C SER A 55 0.84 8.16 -9.74
N GLU A 56 0.44 7.36 -10.72
CA GLU A 56 1.09 7.31 -12.05
C GLU A 56 0.95 8.63 -12.82
N THR A 57 -0.14 9.38 -12.57
CA THR A 57 -0.48 10.59 -13.33
C THR A 57 -0.13 11.88 -12.62
N ARG A 58 0.15 11.82 -11.31
CA ARG A 58 0.32 13.01 -10.47
C ARG A 58 1.45 12.80 -9.46
N PRO A 59 2.67 13.27 -9.76
CA PRO A 59 3.79 13.21 -8.82
C PRO A 59 3.42 13.90 -7.50
N GLY A 60 3.75 13.27 -6.37
CA GLY A 60 3.42 13.75 -5.02
C GLY A 60 2.07 13.26 -4.47
N GLU A 61 1.17 12.72 -5.30
CA GLU A 61 -0.05 12.07 -4.82
C GLU A 61 0.17 10.57 -4.56
N TYR A 62 -0.53 10.06 -3.55
CA TYR A 62 -0.55 8.64 -3.21
C TYR A 62 -1.94 8.06 -3.38
N VAL A 63 -1.99 6.74 -3.57
CA VAL A 63 -3.23 5.99 -3.78
C VAL A 63 -3.25 4.79 -2.85
N LEU A 64 -4.18 4.79 -1.90
CA LEU A 64 -4.55 3.61 -1.13
C LEU A 64 -5.42 2.71 -2.01
N THR A 65 -4.94 1.51 -2.30
CA THR A 65 -5.70 0.48 -3.00
C THR A 65 -6.05 -0.63 -2.02
N PHE A 66 -7.34 -0.96 -1.91
CA PHE A 66 -7.81 -1.96 -0.96
C PHE A 66 -8.93 -2.82 -1.53
N ASN A 67 -9.12 -4.00 -0.96
CA ASN A 67 -10.20 -4.90 -1.29
C ASN A 67 -11.40 -4.68 -0.36
N HIS A 68 -12.58 -4.51 -0.96
CA HIS A 68 -13.85 -4.45 -0.26
C HIS A 68 -14.92 -5.22 -1.04
N SER A 69 -15.46 -6.27 -0.41
CA SER A 69 -16.42 -7.20 -0.99
C SER A 69 -15.94 -7.79 -2.32
N GLY A 70 -14.69 -8.24 -2.35
CA GLY A 70 -14.06 -8.85 -3.53
C GLY A 70 -13.80 -7.88 -4.69
N LYS A 71 -13.89 -6.57 -4.46
CA LYS A 71 -13.64 -5.52 -5.47
C LYS A 71 -12.52 -4.60 -4.99
N ALA A 72 -11.58 -4.31 -5.89
CA ALA A 72 -10.57 -3.29 -5.66
C ALA A 72 -11.22 -1.90 -5.62
N LYS A 73 -10.90 -1.14 -4.58
CA LYS A 73 -11.23 0.27 -4.38
C LYS A 73 -9.92 1.07 -4.34
N HIS A 74 -10.00 2.33 -4.77
CA HIS A 74 -8.86 3.23 -4.80
C HIS A 74 -9.25 4.57 -4.18
N LEU A 75 -8.53 5.00 -3.15
CA LEU A 75 -8.65 6.31 -2.54
C LEU A 75 -7.38 7.10 -2.82
N ARG A 76 -7.56 8.32 -3.31
CA ARG A 76 -6.45 9.26 -3.51
C ARG A 76 -6.24 10.02 -2.22
N MET A 77 -4.99 10.24 -1.89
CA MET A 77 -4.57 10.93 -0.68
C MET A 77 -3.39 11.84 -1.01
N PHE A 78 -3.43 13.02 -0.42
CA PHE A 78 -2.32 13.97 -0.41
C PHE A 78 -1.63 13.79 0.94
N ILE A 79 -0.31 13.68 0.91
CA ILE A 79 0.47 13.77 2.14
C ILE A 79 0.97 15.20 2.19
N ASP A 80 0.59 15.92 3.24
CA ASP A 80 1.06 17.28 3.49
C ASP A 80 2.58 17.28 3.72
N SER A 81 3.21 18.45 3.65
CA SER A 81 4.66 18.60 3.87
C SER A 81 5.14 18.06 5.24
N ASP A 82 4.23 18.00 6.22
CA ASP A 82 4.48 17.45 7.55
C ASP A 82 4.28 15.93 7.66
N GLY A 83 3.95 15.25 6.56
CA GLY A 83 3.76 13.79 6.54
C GLY A 83 2.37 13.33 7.02
N PHE A 84 1.45 14.26 7.26
CA PHE A 84 0.05 13.97 7.62
C PHE A 84 -0.83 13.87 6.37
N CYS A 85 -1.93 13.14 6.49
CA CYS A 85 -2.82 12.78 5.39
C CYS A 85 -4.25 13.27 5.65
#